data_AF-C6ZG95-F1
#
_entry.id   AF-C6ZG95-F1
#
_cell.length_a   1.000
_cell.length_b   1.000
_cell.length_c   1.000
_cell.angle_alpha   90.00
_cell.angle_beta   90.00
_cell.angle_gamma   90.00
#
_symmetry.space_group_name_H-M   'P 1'
#
loop_
_entity.id
_entity.type
_entity.pdbx_description
1 polymer ?
#
loop_
_entity_poly.entity_id
_entity_poly.type
_entity_poly.pdbx_seq_one_letter_code
_entity_poly.pdbx_strand_id
1 'polypeptide(L)'
;SDEDVFKKLNKIIDTTITPVVCIGESLDDRQSGKLKQVLATQLSLILENLSVEQLAKVVIAYEPVWAIGTGVVASLEQIQETHQFIRSLLAKVDERLAKNIKIVYGGSLKAENAKDILSLPDVDGGLIGGASLKAAEFNEIINQANKICT
;
A
#
# COMPACT_ATOMS: atom_id res chain seq x y z
N SER A 1 14.75 10.63 2.94
CA SER A 1 14.64 9.61 4.01
C SER A 1 13.20 9.53 4.50
N ASP A 2 12.91 8.70 5.51
CA ASP A 2 11.59 8.64 6.16
C ASP A 2 11.19 10.01 6.74
N GLU A 3 12.15 10.77 7.28
CA GLU A 3 11.91 12.13 7.77
C GLU A 3 11.48 13.10 6.66
N ASP A 4 12.05 12.97 5.46
CA ASP A 4 11.66 13.82 4.32
C ASP A 4 10.29 13.45 3.78
N VAL A 5 9.94 12.16 3.78
CA VAL A 5 8.59 11.68 3.44
C VAL A 5 7.59 12.25 4.45
N PHE A 6 7.89 12.17 5.74
CA PHE A 6 7.04 12.74 6.79
C PHE A 6 6.90 14.26 6.66
N LYS A 7 7.98 15.01 6.38
CA LYS A 7 7.91 16.46 6.15
C LYS A 7 6.98 16.81 5.00
N LYS A 8 7.03 16.06 3.89
CA LYS A 8 6.13 16.25 2.75
C LYS A 8 4.69 15.97 3.14
N LEU A 9 4.45 14.84 3.80
CA LEU A 9 3.12 14.44 4.29
C LEU A 9 2.52 15.51 5.20
N ASN A 10 3.25 15.92 6.23
CA ASN A 10 2.80 16.93 7.20
C ASN A 10 2.50 18.28 6.54
N LYS A 11 3.17 18.61 5.43
CA LYS A 11 2.90 19.84 4.69
C LYS A 11 1.55 19.83 3.96
N ILE A 12 1.05 18.65 3.56
CA ILE A 12 -0.16 18.51 2.75
C ILE A 12 -1.36 17.92 3.51
N ILE A 13 -1.16 17.37 4.71
CA ILE A 13 -2.18 16.59 5.43
C ILE A 13 -3.44 17.38 5.82
N ASP A 14 -3.31 18.70 6.00
CA ASP A 14 -4.43 19.60 6.32
C ASP A 14 -4.95 20.37 5.10
N THR A 15 -4.54 19.96 3.90
CA THR A 15 -5.07 20.47 2.63
C THR A 15 -6.17 19.55 2.09
N THR A 16 -6.68 19.86 0.90
CA THR A 16 -7.64 19.01 0.18
C THR A 16 -6.97 17.86 -0.58
N ILE A 17 -5.65 17.74 -0.53
CA ILE A 17 -4.88 16.69 -1.23
C ILE A 17 -4.88 15.44 -0.36
N THR A 18 -5.30 14.31 -0.93
CA THR A 18 -5.14 12.97 -0.33
C THR A 18 -3.71 12.48 -0.52
N PRO A 19 -2.91 12.33 0.54
CA PRO A 19 -1.55 11.81 0.42
C PRO A 19 -1.57 10.30 0.18
N VAL A 20 -0.78 9.84 -0.79
CA VAL A 20 -0.47 8.42 -0.97
C VAL A 20 0.96 8.19 -0.50
N VAL A 21 1.12 7.47 0.61
CA VAL A 21 2.43 7.17 1.20
C VAL A 21 2.87 5.78 0.78
N CYS A 22 3.97 5.72 0.03
CA CYS A 22 4.58 4.46 -0.39
C CYS A 22 5.53 3.92 0.66
N ILE A 23 5.41 2.64 0.98
CA ILE A 23 6.30 1.89 1.88
C ILE A 23 6.64 0.54 1.25
N GLY A 24 7.78 -0.03 1.63
CA GLY A 24 8.26 -1.25 0.98
C GLY A 24 9.66 -1.63 1.38
N GLU A 25 9.93 -2.93 1.33
CA GLU A 25 11.22 -3.53 1.63
C GLU A 25 12.03 -3.86 0.37
N SER A 26 13.36 -3.89 0.49
CA SER A 26 14.24 -4.41 -0.55
C SER A 26 14.21 -5.94 -0.61
N LEU A 27 14.78 -6.55 -1.66
CA LEU A 27 14.89 -8.01 -1.73
C LEU A 27 15.73 -8.56 -0.57
N ASP A 28 16.82 -7.88 -0.23
CA ASP A 28 17.72 -8.27 0.86
C ASP A 28 17.01 -8.21 2.22
N ASP A 29 16.19 -7.19 2.44
CA ASP A 29 15.36 -7.10 3.65
C ASP A 29 14.34 -8.24 3.73
N ARG A 30 13.71 -8.58 2.60
CA ARG A 30 12.75 -9.69 2.52
C ARG A 30 13.43 -11.02 2.83
N GLN A 31 14.55 -11.31 2.16
CA GLN A 31 15.31 -12.55 2.33
C GLN A 31 15.93 -12.67 3.72
N SER A 32 16.26 -11.54 4.35
CA SER A 32 16.81 -11.49 5.72
C SER A 32 15.72 -11.47 6.82
N GLY A 33 14.44 -11.61 6.46
CA GLY A 33 13.34 -11.60 7.43
C GLY A 33 13.06 -10.24 8.09
N LYS A 34 13.57 -9.14 7.51
CA LYS A 34 13.45 -7.77 8.05
C LYS A 34 12.21 -7.02 7.61
N LEU A 35 11.38 -7.59 6.74
CA LEU A 35 10.12 -7.00 6.24
C LEU A 35 9.37 -6.19 7.31
N LYS A 36 9.00 -6.85 8.41
CA LYS A 36 8.18 -6.24 9.47
C LYS A 36 8.88 -5.08 10.16
N GLN A 37 10.20 -5.19 10.36
CA GLN A 37 11.01 -4.11 10.93
C GLN A 37 11.07 -2.91 9.98
N VAL A 38 11.33 -3.13 8.69
CA VAL A 38 11.42 -2.06 7.69
C VAL A 38 10.10 -1.30 7.59
N LEU A 39 8.98 -2.00 7.42
CA LEU A 39 7.68 -1.35 7.28
C LEU A 39 7.25 -0.62 8.58
N ALA A 40 7.57 -1.17 9.75
CA ALA A 40 7.31 -0.50 11.02
C ALA A 40 8.14 0.79 11.16
N THR A 41 9.42 0.77 10.76
CA THR A 41 10.27 1.96 10.75
C THR A 41 9.76 3.02 9.77
N GLN A 42 9.43 2.64 8.54
CA GLN A 42 8.92 3.58 7.54
C GLN A 42 7.61 4.27 7.96
N LEU A 43 6.78 3.58 8.75
CA LEU A 43 5.51 4.12 9.25
C LEU A 43 5.62 4.84 10.60
N SER A 44 6.72 4.68 11.36
CA SER A 44 6.79 5.12 12.77
C SER A 44 6.49 6.62 12.92
N LEU A 45 7.17 7.48 12.14
CA LEU A 45 6.99 8.92 12.18
C LEU A 45 5.53 9.33 11.90
N ILE A 46 4.85 8.61 11.00
CA ILE A 46 3.47 8.87 10.63
C ILE A 46 2.53 8.48 11.78
N LEU A 47 2.71 7.27 12.32
CA LEU A 47 1.86 6.73 13.39
C LEU A 47 2.05 7.45 14.73
N GLU A 48 3.25 7.98 15.00
CA GLU A 48 3.57 8.66 16.25
C GLU A 48 3.18 10.14 16.27
N ASN A 49 3.06 10.79 15.10
CA ASN A 49 2.91 12.26 15.03
C ASN A 49 1.60 12.73 14.40
N LEU A 50 0.85 11.86 13.71
CA LEU A 50 -0.46 12.22 13.15
C LEU A 50 -1.60 11.80 14.07
N SER A 51 -2.63 12.65 14.17
CA SER A 51 -3.88 12.27 14.83
C SER A 51 -4.64 11.21 14.02
N VAL A 52 -5.62 10.55 14.64
CA VAL A 52 -6.50 9.58 13.95
C VAL A 52 -7.23 10.25 12.77
N GLU A 53 -7.67 11.49 12.94
CA GLU A 53 -8.34 12.28 11.89
C GLU A 53 -7.41 12.62 10.72
N GLN A 54 -6.13 12.86 11.01
CA GLN A 54 -5.12 13.08 9.97
C GLN A 54 -4.80 11.78 9.25
N LEU A 55 -4.56 10.68 9.97
CA LEU A 55 -4.30 9.35 9.40
C LEU A 55 -5.45 8.88 8.50
N ALA A 56 -6.70 9.19 8.85
CA ALA A 56 -7.87 8.84 8.05
C ALA A 56 -7.88 9.48 6.64
N LYS A 57 -7.07 10.52 6.40
CA LYS A 57 -6.91 11.16 5.09
C LYS A 57 -5.81 10.53 4.23
N VAL A 58 -5.03 9.60 4.77
CA VAL A 58 -3.88 9.00 4.10
C VAL A 58 -4.27 7.70 3.41
N VAL A 59 -3.70 7.47 2.23
CA VAL A 59 -3.67 6.15 1.59
C VAL A 59 -2.27 5.58 1.76
N ILE A 60 -2.15 4.32 2.16
CA ILE A 60 -0.86 3.62 2.21
C ILE A 60 -0.74 2.75 0.96
N ALA A 61 0.36 2.88 0.23
CA ALA A 61 0.69 2.01 -0.88
C ALA A 61 1.84 1.07 -0.47
N TYR A 62 1.57 -0.24 -0.44
CA TYR A 62 2.61 -1.23 -0.26
C TYR A 62 3.29 -1.56 -1.60
N GLU A 63 4.56 -1.18 -1.72
CA GLU A 63 5.38 -1.37 -2.91
C GLU A 63 6.58 -2.29 -2.58
N PRO A 64 6.46 -3.62 -2.74
CA PRO A 64 7.63 -4.50 -2.63
C PRO A 64 8.65 -4.12 -3.70
N VAL A 65 9.73 -3.44 -3.31
CA VAL A 65 10.69 -2.80 -4.25
C VAL A 65 11.26 -3.82 -5.24
N TRP A 66 11.46 -5.05 -4.77
CA TRP A 66 11.97 -6.18 -5.54
C TRP A 66 11.00 -6.70 -6.62
N ALA A 67 9.72 -6.34 -6.55
CA ALA A 67 8.69 -6.71 -7.52
C ALA A 67 8.34 -5.58 -8.51
N ILE A 68 8.97 -4.41 -8.39
CA ILE A 68 8.71 -3.25 -9.26
C ILE A 68 9.54 -3.38 -10.54
N GLY A 69 8.90 -3.57 -11.70
CA GLY A 69 9.57 -3.56 -13.00
C GLY A 69 10.50 -4.75 -13.27
N THR A 70 10.62 -5.70 -12.33
CA THR A 70 11.47 -6.89 -12.46
C THR A 70 10.75 -8.07 -13.12
N GLY A 71 9.42 -8.00 -13.25
CA GLY A 71 8.58 -9.12 -13.68
C GLY A 71 8.37 -10.19 -12.61
N VAL A 72 9.04 -10.06 -11.45
CA VAL A 72 8.78 -10.88 -10.26
C VAL A 72 7.52 -10.37 -9.60
N VAL A 73 6.56 -11.25 -9.36
CA VAL A 73 5.29 -10.91 -8.70
C VAL A 73 5.29 -11.54 -7.32
N ALA A 74 4.98 -10.75 -6.30
CA ALA A 74 4.77 -11.28 -4.95
C ALA A 74 3.60 -12.28 -4.97
N SER A 75 3.71 -13.39 -4.24
CA SER A 75 2.60 -14.33 -4.15
C SER A 75 1.40 -13.69 -3.45
N LEU A 76 0.19 -14.20 -3.71
CA LEU A 76 -1.03 -13.72 -3.04
C LEU A 76 -0.91 -13.78 -1.51
N GLU A 77 -0.27 -14.84 -0.99
CA GLU A 77 0.01 -14.99 0.44
C GLU A 77 0.96 -13.90 0.95
N GLN A 78 2.03 -13.58 0.21
CA GLN A 78 2.96 -12.52 0.60
C GLN A 78 2.30 -11.14 0.60
N ILE A 79 1.45 -10.86 -0.39
CA ILE A 79 0.69 -9.61 -0.47
C ILE A 79 -0.25 -9.52 0.74
N GLN A 80 -1.05 -10.56 0.96
CA GLN A 80 -2.02 -10.61 2.06
C GLN A 80 -1.35 -10.50 3.43
N GLU A 81 -0.29 -11.27 3.70
CA GLU A 81 0.45 -11.20 4.97
C GLU A 81 0.98 -9.79 5.22
N THR A 82 1.52 -9.14 4.19
CA THR A 82 2.12 -7.83 4.34
C THR A 82 1.06 -6.74 4.56
N HIS A 83 -0.04 -6.78 3.81
CA HIS A 83 -1.17 -5.87 4.00
C HIS A 83 -1.82 -6.04 5.38
N GLN A 84 -2.02 -7.27 5.83
CA GLN A 84 -2.52 -7.57 7.17
C GLN A 84 -1.58 -7.04 8.25
N PHE A 85 -0.26 -7.17 8.06
CA PHE A 85 0.71 -6.62 8.99
C PHE A 85 0.64 -5.09 9.06
N ILE A 86 0.57 -4.39 7.92
CA ILE A 86 0.40 -2.93 7.88
C ILE A 86 -0.88 -2.52 8.62
N ARG A 87 -2.00 -3.22 8.37
CA ARG A 87 -3.27 -2.98 9.07
C ARG A 87 -3.16 -3.23 10.58
N SER A 88 -2.36 -4.21 11.00
CA SER A 88 -2.08 -4.46 12.41
C SER A 88 -1.32 -3.33 13.10
N LEU A 89 -0.44 -2.61 12.38
CA LEU A 89 0.25 -1.43 12.91
C LEU A 89 -0.73 -0.28 13.12
N LEU A 90 -1.62 -0.06 12.17
CA LEU A 90 -2.68 0.95 12.26
C LEU A 90 -3.66 0.65 13.40
N ALA A 91 -3.99 -0.63 13.61
CA ALA A 91 -4.93 -1.05 14.66
C ALA A 91 -4.40 -0.80 16.08
N LYS A 92 -3.07 -0.69 16.26
CA LYS A 92 -2.46 -0.28 17.53
C LYS A 92 -2.71 1.20 17.85
N VAL A 93 -2.97 2.01 16.84
CA VAL A 93 -3.33 3.43 17.00
C VAL A 93 -4.84 3.54 17.22
N ASP A 94 -5.64 3.00 16.30
CA ASP A 94 -7.10 2.97 16.39
C ASP A 94 -7.67 1.84 15.51
N GLU A 95 -8.48 0.95 16.08
CA GLU A 95 -9.07 -0.19 15.35
C GLU A 95 -10.05 0.23 14.26
N ARG A 96 -10.80 1.32 14.47
CA ARG A 96 -11.78 1.80 13.50
C ARG A 96 -11.06 2.43 12.32
N LEU A 97 -10.01 3.20 12.55
CA LEU A 97 -9.12 3.72 11.52
C LEU A 97 -8.55 2.57 10.69
N ALA A 98 -7.97 1.55 11.33
CA ALA A 98 -7.36 0.42 10.64
C ALA A 98 -8.33 -0.33 9.71
N LYS A 99 -9.62 -0.40 10.06
CA LYS A 99 -10.66 -1.00 9.23
C LYS A 99 -11.07 -0.15 8.02
N ASN A 100 -10.84 1.17 8.05
CA ASN A 100 -11.35 2.10 7.05
C ASN A 100 -10.25 2.73 6.16
N ILE A 101 -9.03 2.83 6.67
CA ILE A 101 -7.90 3.37 5.91
C ILE A 101 -7.57 2.45 4.74
N LYS A 102 -7.26 3.06 3.59
CA LYS A 102 -6.98 2.36 2.34
C LYS A 102 -5.52 1.93 2.27
N ILE A 103 -5.31 0.61 2.11
CA ILE A 103 -4.00 0.00 1.88
C ILE A 103 -4.00 -0.62 0.49
N VAL A 104 -3.36 0.05 -0.47
CA VAL A 104 -3.33 -0.36 -1.88
C VAL A 104 -2.03 -1.10 -2.22
N TYR A 105 -2.11 -2.03 -3.16
CA TYR A 105 -0.94 -2.78 -3.64
C TYR A 105 -0.27 -2.03 -4.80
N GLY A 106 1.04 -1.78 -4.70
CA GLY A 106 1.81 -1.07 -5.74
C GLY A 106 2.90 -1.91 -6.40
N GLY A 107 2.90 -3.24 -6.22
CA GLY A 107 3.76 -4.13 -7.00
C GLY A 107 3.24 -4.35 -8.43
N SER A 108 3.69 -5.42 -9.09
CA SER A 108 3.30 -5.75 -10.47
C SER A 108 1.84 -6.21 -10.59
N LEU A 109 0.90 -5.27 -10.53
CA LEU A 109 -0.52 -5.46 -10.78
C LEU A 109 -0.86 -5.23 -12.27
N LYS A 110 -1.39 -6.26 -12.91
CA LYS A 110 -1.74 -6.33 -14.34
C LYS A 110 -3.15 -6.87 -14.51
N ALA A 111 -3.73 -6.72 -15.70
CA ALA A 111 -5.06 -7.25 -16.00
C ALA A 111 -5.21 -8.76 -15.67
N GLU A 112 -4.17 -9.55 -15.95
CA GLU A 112 -4.16 -11.00 -15.75
C GLU A 112 -4.21 -11.46 -14.28
N ASN A 113 -3.68 -10.67 -13.35
CA ASN A 113 -3.61 -11.01 -11.92
C ASN A 113 -4.47 -10.09 -11.03
N ALA A 114 -5.12 -9.09 -11.62
CA ALA A 114 -5.90 -8.08 -10.90
C ALA A 114 -7.03 -8.71 -10.08
N LYS A 115 -7.78 -9.66 -10.67
CA LYS A 115 -8.88 -10.32 -9.98
C LYS A 115 -8.44 -10.96 -8.67
N ASP A 116 -7.35 -11.72 -8.71
CA ASP A 116 -6.90 -12.49 -7.55
C ASP A 116 -6.29 -11.59 -6.47
N ILE A 117 -5.48 -10.59 -6.85
CA ILE A 117 -4.87 -9.65 -5.92
C ILE A 117 -5.93 -8.75 -5.27
N LEU A 118 -6.86 -8.21 -6.05
CA LEU A 118 -7.90 -7.30 -5.54
C LEU A 118 -8.97 -8.04 -4.73
N SER A 119 -9.05 -9.37 -4.81
CA SER A 119 -9.95 -10.18 -3.97
C SER A 119 -9.36 -10.47 -2.59
N LEU A 120 -8.13 -10.06 -2.30
CA LEU A 120 -7.51 -10.26 -1.01
C LEU A 120 -8.15 -9.37 0.06
N PRO A 121 -8.51 -9.90 1.24
CA PRO A 121 -9.28 -9.17 2.26
C PRO A 121 -8.68 -7.84 2.72
N ASP A 122 -7.36 -7.74 2.75
CA ASP A 122 -6.64 -6.56 3.25
C ASP A 122 -6.11 -5.65 2.12
N VAL A 123 -6.42 -5.95 0.85
CA VAL A 123 -6.03 -5.14 -0.31
C VAL A 123 -7.20 -4.25 -0.73
N ASP A 124 -7.02 -2.94 -0.58
CA ASP A 124 -8.06 -1.94 -0.84
C ASP A 124 -8.05 -1.37 -2.28
N GLY A 125 -7.11 -1.81 -3.12
CA GLY A 125 -6.95 -1.30 -4.48
C GLY A 125 -5.52 -1.44 -4.99
N GLY A 126 -5.18 -0.68 -6.05
CA GLY A 126 -3.87 -0.73 -6.69
C GLY A 126 -3.27 0.63 -7.01
N LEU A 127 -1.95 0.76 -6.85
CA LEU A 127 -1.14 1.86 -7.37
C LEU A 127 -0.41 1.35 -8.63
N ILE A 128 -0.89 1.74 -9.81
CA ILE A 128 -0.51 1.08 -11.06
C ILE A 128 0.61 1.85 -11.79
N GLY A 129 1.76 1.19 -11.95
CA GLY A 129 2.88 1.68 -12.76
C GLY A 129 2.68 1.45 -14.27
N GLY A 130 3.53 0.64 -14.89
CA GLY A 130 3.58 0.49 -16.37
C GLY A 130 2.27 0.07 -17.05
N ALA A 131 1.41 -0.70 -16.39
CA ALA A 131 0.10 -1.08 -16.95
C ALA A 131 -0.85 0.12 -17.10
N SER A 132 -0.65 1.21 -16.35
CA SER A 132 -1.45 2.44 -16.48
C SER A 132 -1.25 3.16 -17.82
N LEU A 133 -0.11 2.92 -18.49
CA LEU A 133 0.23 3.55 -19.77
C LEU A 133 -0.45 2.87 -20.97
N LYS A 134 -1.13 1.74 -20.75
CA LYS A 134 -1.84 0.98 -21.78
C LYS A 134 -3.33 1.01 -21.46
N ALA A 135 -4.09 1.80 -22.20
CA ALA A 135 -5.51 2.04 -21.92
C ALA A 135 -6.34 0.75 -21.74
N ALA A 136 -6.14 -0.25 -22.60
CA ALA A 136 -6.84 -1.52 -22.50
C ALA A 136 -6.49 -2.30 -21.22
N GLU A 137 -5.21 -2.31 -20.83
CA GLU A 137 -4.74 -3.02 -19.64
C GLU A 137 -5.24 -2.32 -18.37
N PHE A 138 -5.14 -0.99 -18.31
CA PHE A 138 -5.62 -0.19 -17.17
C PHE A 138 -7.14 -0.26 -17.00
N ASN A 139 -7.90 -0.18 -18.10
CA ASN A 139 -9.36 -0.33 -18.06
C ASN A 139 -9.78 -1.70 -17.53
N GLU A 140 -9.06 -2.77 -17.89
CA GLU A 140 -9.38 -4.10 -17.38
C GLU A 140 -9.11 -4.21 -15.88
N ILE A 141 -8.02 -3.63 -15.37
CA ILE A 141 -7.77 -3.56 -13.92
C ILE A 141 -8.90 -2.83 -13.20
N ILE A 142 -9.36 -1.68 -13.73
CA ILE A 142 -10.50 -0.92 -13.19
C ILE A 142 -11.78 -1.77 -13.19
N ASN A 143 -12.05 -2.48 -14.29
CA ASN A 143 -13.22 -3.35 -14.40
C ASN A 143 -13.19 -4.49 -13.36
N GLN A 144 -12.02 -5.08 -13.09
CA GLN A 144 -11.88 -6.10 -12.06
C GLN A 144 -12.12 -5.52 -10.67
N ALA A 145 -11.56 -4.34 -10.36
CA ALA A 145 -11.82 -3.65 -9.09
C ALA A 145 -13.32 -3.38 -8.88
N ASN A 146 -14.02 -2.88 -9.89
CA ASN A 146 -15.44 -2.57 -9.81
C ASN A 146 -16.33 -3.81 -9.56
N LYS A 147 -15.92 -4.99 -10.04
CA LYS A 147 -16.66 -6.25 -9.82
C LYS A 147 -16.51 -6.81 -8.41
N ILE A 148 -15.44 -6.45 -7.70
CA ILE A 148 -15.13 -6.94 -6.35
C ILE A 148 -15.73 -6.01 -5.28
N CYS A 149 -15.86 -4.72 -5.59
CA CYS A 149 -16.45 -3.71 -4.70
C CYS A 149 -18.00 -3.74 -4.64
N THR A 150 -18.66 -4.62 -5.39
CA THR A 150 -20.12 -4.83 -5.39
C THR A 150 -20.51 -6.06 -4.59
#